data_AF-A0AA37RE88-F1
#
_entry.id   AF-A0AA37RE88-F1
#
_cell.length_a   1.000
_cell.length_b   1.000
_cell.length_c   1.000
_cell.angle_alpha   90.00
_cell.angle_beta   90.00
_cell.angle_gamma   90.00
#
_symmetry.space_group_name_H-M   'P 1'
#
loop_
_entity.id
_entity.type
_entity.pdbx_description
1 polymer ?
#
loop_
_entity_poly.entity_id
_entity_poly.type
_entity_poly.pdbx_seq_one_letter_code
_entity_poly.pdbx_strand_id
1 'polypeptide(L)'
;MSDALPKDLFKRYRRPGKLKALPGLIKQRLMTHEPKARGLWLLTAVTLCYLFVEFAFSATLLGVMAGNDSHDIERAEQFGRVLSGFAVALLFWPVVFARSRDWGLIGGILVLGSAAVIYAVAQGERKLIDTLVERSTAESRAAAVTGTLLRQGLATNTINADMLEGLWSGATSQSTAGKAFVSVVAYIATESDSALAQTLVLAPDVVRGVIEQDTGGLDSEYQRYLESQASIRDRYNYRYVQGLADFRKEMNKVPARANRMWEDYLDRLDAKNRDWGRARIGRARTGNELVPAFVAPRVRAEVRKMGLDVKDSWRTGDKATFVRLAESKLRKHMQESLAKELDGLPYNLSLAAFAAHPTVQRKWRLQLHYPENVSGLSLAGLSREQFEQRYYQRALSGRTRDGLEKYAGQVADYRDGGPREAEGKKAYEAMIAPVFALTLSLLGAMVHLGKSALLLIQVKSGWRFKNALIKSCCLGSGILLVLLLGRVFISTDLTSHPTYQAWIRAGGQQSAGAYALDTMIKVETLAYPVLNVPRQMILFVVKAVDERARAQRAQARLNMGS
;
A
#
# COMPACT_ATOMS: atom_id res chain seq x y z
N MET A 1 8.50 -84.45 -75.73
CA MET A 1 9.51 -84.91 -74.74
C MET A 1 10.50 -83.76 -74.64
N SER A 2 10.25 -82.77 -73.76
CA SER A 2 10.60 -82.73 -72.31
C SER A 2 12.10 -82.98 -72.13
N ASP A 3 12.92 -82.14 -71.50
CA ASP A 3 12.76 -81.36 -70.26
C ASP A 3 13.76 -80.17 -70.28
N ALA A 4 13.32 -78.92 -70.10
CA ALA A 4 13.15 -78.22 -68.82
C ALA A 4 14.48 -77.95 -68.06
N LEU A 5 15.05 -76.75 -68.27
CA LEU A 5 16.10 -76.15 -67.45
C LEU A 5 15.62 -75.93 -65.99
N PRO A 6 16.46 -76.16 -64.96
CA PRO A 6 16.10 -75.87 -63.57
C PRO A 6 16.20 -74.37 -63.26
N LYS A 7 15.08 -73.79 -62.82
CA LYS A 7 14.93 -72.38 -62.38
C LYS A 7 15.30 -72.13 -60.91
N ASP A 8 16.25 -72.86 -60.34
CA ASP A 8 16.45 -72.93 -58.87
C ASP A 8 17.74 -72.32 -58.30
N LEU A 9 18.33 -71.30 -58.95
CA LEU A 9 19.57 -70.67 -58.46
C LEU A 9 19.48 -69.21 -57.98
N PHE A 10 18.28 -68.64 -57.81
CA PHE A 10 18.13 -67.28 -57.26
C PHE A 10 16.94 -67.11 -56.30
N LYS A 11 16.81 -68.01 -55.30
CA LYS A 11 15.75 -67.88 -54.28
C LYS A 11 16.17 -68.24 -52.85
N ARG A 12 17.38 -67.89 -52.41
CA ARG A 12 17.76 -67.95 -50.98
C ARG A 12 18.69 -66.81 -50.59
N TYR A 13 18.10 -65.66 -50.27
CA TYR A 13 18.40 -64.78 -49.10
C TYR A 13 17.82 -63.38 -49.33
N ARG A 14 16.48 -63.29 -49.24
CA ARG A 14 15.82 -62.02 -48.91
C ARG A 14 14.78 -62.35 -47.84
N ARG A 15 15.25 -62.52 -46.59
CA ARG A 15 14.38 -62.30 -45.44
C ARG A 15 14.23 -60.79 -45.31
N PRO A 16 13.08 -60.17 -45.59
CA PRO A 16 12.81 -58.88 -44.98
C PRO A 16 12.61 -59.19 -43.50
N GLY A 17 13.68 -59.04 -42.72
CA GLY A 17 13.52 -58.80 -41.30
C GLY A 17 12.55 -57.63 -41.20
N LYS A 18 11.31 -57.91 -40.78
CA LYS A 18 10.40 -56.89 -40.32
C LYS A 18 11.08 -56.25 -39.12
N LEU A 19 11.90 -55.22 -39.37
CA LEU A 19 12.10 -54.13 -38.44
C LEU A 19 10.68 -53.65 -38.11
N LYS A 20 10.09 -54.23 -37.07
CA LYS A 20 8.95 -53.60 -36.40
C LYS A 20 9.47 -52.22 -36.06
N ALA A 21 8.97 -51.23 -36.78
CA ALA A 21 9.47 -49.87 -36.73
C ALA A 21 9.64 -49.47 -35.26
N LEU A 22 10.82 -48.95 -34.90
CA LEU A 22 11.16 -48.43 -33.57
C LEU A 22 10.00 -47.66 -32.88
N PRO A 23 9.18 -46.86 -33.58
CA PRO A 23 8.03 -46.16 -32.99
C PRO A 23 6.97 -47.09 -32.36
N GLY A 24 6.76 -48.28 -32.91
CA GLY A 24 5.74 -49.22 -32.44
C GLY A 24 6.08 -49.87 -31.10
N LEU A 25 7.37 -50.16 -30.88
CA LEU A 25 7.87 -50.77 -29.64
C LEU A 25 7.88 -49.78 -28.47
N ILE A 26 8.26 -48.52 -28.73
CA ILE A 26 8.23 -47.44 -27.73
C ILE A 26 6.77 -47.13 -27.34
N LYS A 27 5.87 -47.06 -28.33
CA LYS A 27 4.43 -46.81 -28.10
C LYS A 27 3.78 -47.88 -27.22
N GLN A 28 4.08 -49.17 -27.46
CA GLN A 28 3.55 -50.27 -26.63
C GLN A 28 4.15 -50.32 -25.22
N ARG A 29 5.40 -49.86 -25.02
CA ARG A 29 6.02 -49.80 -23.69
C ARG A 29 5.50 -48.63 -22.86
N LEU A 30 5.28 -47.46 -23.47
CA LEU A 30 4.96 -46.22 -22.76
C LEU A 30 3.45 -45.95 -22.59
N MET A 31 2.61 -46.45 -23.49
CA MET A 31 1.19 -46.11 -23.50
C MET A 31 0.23 -47.30 -23.38
N THR A 32 -0.94 -47.06 -22.79
CA THR A 32 -2.13 -47.95 -22.79
C THR A 32 -3.29 -47.30 -23.51
N HIS A 33 -4.25 -48.10 -23.98
CA HIS A 33 -5.45 -47.62 -24.65
C HIS A 33 -6.69 -47.97 -23.81
N GLU A 34 -7.37 -46.95 -23.27
CA GLU A 34 -8.57 -47.07 -22.43
C GLU A 34 -9.62 -46.04 -22.85
N PRO A 35 -10.57 -46.40 -23.74
CA PRO A 35 -11.40 -45.41 -24.44
C PRO A 35 -12.56 -44.79 -23.63
N LYS A 36 -12.81 -45.21 -22.37
CA LYS A 36 -14.03 -44.81 -21.63
C LYS A 36 -13.82 -44.52 -20.13
N ALA A 37 -12.92 -43.60 -19.79
CA ALA A 37 -12.76 -43.13 -18.41
C ALA A 37 -13.62 -41.88 -18.13
N ARG A 38 -14.81 -42.04 -17.50
CA ARG A 38 -15.70 -40.91 -17.11
C ARG A 38 -14.98 -39.84 -16.26
N GLY A 39 -14.07 -40.26 -15.38
CA GLY A 39 -13.26 -39.33 -14.57
C GLY A 39 -12.30 -38.44 -15.38
N LEU A 40 -11.94 -38.83 -16.60
CA LEU A 40 -11.08 -38.04 -17.47
C LEU A 40 -11.80 -36.80 -18.00
N TRP A 41 -13.08 -36.94 -18.36
CA TRP A 41 -13.92 -35.82 -18.81
C TRP A 41 -14.13 -34.80 -17.69
N LEU A 42 -14.46 -35.26 -16.49
CA LEU A 42 -14.61 -34.39 -15.32
C LEU A 42 -13.32 -33.63 -15.02
N LEU A 43 -12.18 -34.33 -14.96
CA LEU A 43 -10.88 -33.71 -14.73
C LEU A 43 -10.53 -32.69 -15.82
N THR A 44 -10.86 -32.97 -17.09
CA THR A 44 -10.66 -32.05 -18.20
C THR A 44 -11.51 -30.79 -18.02
N ALA A 45 -12.81 -30.95 -17.75
CA ALA A 45 -13.72 -29.83 -17.54
C ALA A 45 -13.29 -28.93 -16.39
N VAL A 46 -12.91 -29.51 -15.24
CA VAL A 46 -12.44 -28.74 -14.08
C VAL A 46 -11.12 -28.05 -14.37
N THR A 47 -10.17 -28.71 -15.05
CA THR A 47 -8.88 -28.07 -15.42
C THR A 47 -9.09 -26.93 -16.41
N LEU A 48 -10.01 -27.04 -17.36
CA LEU A 48 -10.34 -25.97 -18.30
C LEU A 48 -11.05 -24.79 -17.60
N CYS A 49 -11.96 -25.07 -16.66
CA CYS A 49 -12.61 -24.05 -15.85
C CYS A 49 -11.58 -23.27 -15.00
N TYR A 50 -10.65 -23.99 -14.37
CA TYR A 50 -9.50 -23.38 -13.69
C TYR A 50 -8.68 -22.51 -14.63
N LEU A 51 -8.29 -23.01 -15.80
CA LEU A 51 -7.52 -22.22 -16.76
C LEU A 51 -8.23 -20.94 -17.19
N PHE A 52 -9.56 -20.98 -17.35
CA PHE A 52 -10.34 -19.79 -17.66
C PHE A 52 -10.18 -18.71 -16.57
N VAL A 53 -10.25 -19.12 -15.29
CA VAL A 53 -10.03 -18.22 -14.15
C VAL A 53 -8.57 -17.77 -14.07
N GLU A 54 -7.61 -18.68 -14.21
CA GLU A 54 -6.17 -18.40 -14.19
C GLU A 54 -5.77 -17.39 -15.27
N PHE A 55 -6.28 -17.56 -16.49
CA PHE A 55 -6.01 -16.66 -17.61
C PHE A 55 -6.55 -15.26 -17.34
N ALA A 56 -7.80 -15.18 -16.86
CA ALA A 56 -8.39 -13.90 -16.49
C ALA A 56 -7.60 -13.20 -15.37
N PHE A 57 -7.15 -13.98 -14.38
CA PHE A 57 -6.31 -13.49 -13.29
C PHE A 57 -4.95 -13.03 -13.79
N SER A 58 -4.22 -13.84 -14.56
CA SER A 58 -2.89 -13.49 -15.11
C SER A 58 -2.93 -12.16 -15.89
N ALA A 59 -3.93 -11.98 -16.75
CA ALA A 59 -4.10 -10.75 -17.51
C ALA A 59 -4.45 -9.54 -16.62
N THR A 60 -5.12 -9.75 -15.49
CA THR A 60 -5.45 -8.71 -14.51
C THR A 60 -4.24 -8.37 -13.63
N LEU A 61 -3.51 -9.39 -13.18
CA LEU A 61 -2.31 -9.30 -12.37
C LEU A 61 -1.27 -8.41 -13.04
N LEU A 62 -1.05 -8.60 -14.35
CA LEU A 62 -0.14 -7.78 -15.14
C LEU A 62 -0.49 -6.29 -15.11
N GLY A 63 -1.79 -5.97 -15.16
CA GLY A 63 -2.26 -4.58 -15.10
C GLY A 63 -2.13 -3.97 -13.70
N VAL A 64 -2.46 -4.75 -12.67
CA VAL A 64 -2.39 -4.31 -11.26
C VAL A 64 -0.94 -4.09 -10.84
N MET A 65 -0.03 -5.01 -11.17
CA MET A 65 1.39 -4.92 -10.80
C MET A 65 2.15 -3.82 -11.55
N ALA A 66 1.68 -3.44 -12.74
CA ALA A 66 2.20 -2.28 -13.46
C ALA A 66 1.70 -0.93 -12.90
N GLY A 67 0.71 -0.95 -12.00
CA GLY A 67 0.19 0.23 -11.32
C GLY A 67 0.93 0.60 -10.03
N ASN A 68 0.43 1.62 -9.34
CA ASN A 68 0.96 2.09 -8.06
C ASN A 68 -0.04 2.02 -6.89
N ASP A 69 -1.19 1.34 -7.07
CA ASP A 69 -2.17 1.18 -5.98
C ASP A 69 -1.80 -0.03 -5.11
N SER A 70 -1.34 0.25 -3.88
CA SER A 70 -0.94 -0.77 -2.92
C SER A 70 -2.07 -1.73 -2.53
N HIS A 71 -3.31 -1.25 -2.52
CA HIS A 71 -4.46 -2.06 -2.07
C HIS A 71 -4.86 -3.10 -3.10
N ASP A 72 -4.80 -2.72 -4.38
CA ASP A 72 -5.08 -3.65 -5.47
C ASP A 72 -3.96 -4.69 -5.61
N ILE A 73 -2.69 -4.29 -5.41
CA ILE A 73 -1.55 -5.20 -5.37
C ILE A 73 -1.72 -6.25 -4.27
N GLU A 74 -2.02 -5.83 -3.02
CA GLU A 74 -2.19 -6.75 -1.90
C GLU A 74 -3.32 -7.76 -2.14
N ARG A 75 -4.47 -7.30 -2.65
CA ARG A 75 -5.60 -8.17 -3.00
C ARG A 75 -5.23 -9.16 -4.09
N ALA A 76 -4.53 -8.71 -5.13
CA ALA A 76 -4.07 -9.57 -6.21
C ALA A 76 -3.11 -10.65 -5.71
N GLU A 77 -2.20 -10.33 -4.79
CA GLU A 77 -1.32 -11.31 -4.15
C GLU A 77 -2.09 -12.33 -3.31
N GLN A 78 -3.03 -11.87 -2.47
CA GLN A 78 -3.86 -12.77 -1.65
C GLN A 78 -4.65 -13.75 -2.51
N PHE A 79 -5.28 -13.25 -3.58
CA PHE A 79 -6.01 -14.10 -4.52
C PHE A 79 -5.08 -15.03 -5.29
N GLY A 80 -3.93 -14.54 -5.75
CA GLY A 80 -2.90 -15.33 -6.45
C GLY A 80 -2.38 -16.50 -5.63
N ARG A 81 -2.16 -16.32 -4.32
CA ARG A 81 -1.76 -17.41 -3.40
C ARG A 81 -2.82 -18.51 -3.31
N VAL A 82 -4.10 -18.12 -3.20
CA VAL A 82 -5.22 -19.07 -3.18
C VAL A 82 -5.33 -19.83 -4.51
N LEU A 83 -5.17 -19.11 -5.62
CA LEU A 83 -5.26 -19.68 -6.96
C LEU A 83 -4.11 -20.66 -7.25
N SER A 84 -2.89 -20.32 -6.84
CA SER A 84 -1.71 -21.21 -6.89
C SER A 84 -1.92 -22.47 -6.06
N GLY A 85 -2.49 -22.33 -4.85
CA GLY A 85 -2.89 -23.47 -4.04
C GLY A 85 -3.91 -24.39 -4.72
N PHE A 86 -4.86 -23.82 -5.45
CA PHE A 86 -5.84 -24.58 -6.22
C PHE A 86 -5.19 -25.31 -7.41
N ALA A 87 -4.24 -24.65 -8.09
CA ALA A 87 -3.43 -25.25 -9.15
C ALA A 87 -2.72 -26.53 -8.67
N VAL A 88 -2.04 -26.42 -7.53
CA VAL A 88 -1.35 -27.55 -6.90
C VAL A 88 -2.33 -28.64 -6.49
N ALA A 89 -3.47 -28.30 -5.86
CA ALA A 89 -4.50 -29.27 -5.52
C ALA A 89 -4.98 -30.06 -6.75
N LEU A 90 -5.23 -29.37 -7.87
CA LEU A 90 -5.64 -29.99 -9.13
C LEU A 90 -4.60 -30.96 -9.71
N LEU A 91 -3.30 -30.78 -9.43
CA LEU A 91 -2.27 -31.73 -9.83
C LEU A 91 -2.40 -33.09 -9.13
N PHE A 92 -2.93 -33.12 -7.91
CA PHE A 92 -3.11 -34.34 -7.12
C PHE A 92 -4.42 -35.08 -7.38
N TRP A 93 -5.43 -34.42 -7.94
CA TRP A 93 -6.73 -35.02 -8.26
C TRP A 93 -6.66 -36.34 -9.08
N PRO A 94 -5.78 -36.50 -10.10
CA PRO A 94 -5.66 -37.75 -10.84
C PRO A 94 -5.30 -38.96 -9.96
N VAL A 95 -4.55 -38.77 -8.87
CA VAL A 95 -4.17 -39.84 -7.94
C VAL A 95 -5.39 -40.34 -7.17
N VAL A 96 -6.27 -39.42 -6.77
CA VAL A 96 -7.51 -39.73 -6.05
C VAL A 96 -8.53 -40.43 -6.95
N PHE A 97 -8.69 -39.94 -8.19
CA PHE A 97 -9.59 -40.56 -9.19
C PHE A 97 -9.14 -41.95 -9.65
N ALA A 98 -7.84 -42.25 -9.60
CA ALA A 98 -7.33 -43.56 -10.00
C ALA A 98 -7.64 -44.68 -8.99
N ARG A 99 -7.99 -44.34 -7.74
CA ARG A 99 -7.98 -45.27 -6.61
C ARG A 99 -9.36 -45.68 -6.08
N SER A 100 -10.45 -45.14 -6.61
CA SER A 100 -11.72 -45.14 -5.87
C SER A 100 -12.96 -45.28 -6.75
N ARG A 101 -13.99 -45.94 -6.20
CA ARG A 101 -15.23 -46.36 -6.90
C ARG A 101 -16.51 -45.76 -6.29
N ASP A 102 -16.41 -45.09 -5.13
CA ASP A 102 -17.52 -44.48 -4.37
C ASP A 102 -17.43 -42.95 -4.31
N TRP A 103 -18.28 -42.27 -5.07
CA TRP A 103 -18.21 -40.82 -5.35
C TRP A 103 -18.59 -39.92 -4.16
N GLY A 104 -19.36 -40.40 -3.18
CA GLY A 104 -19.80 -39.57 -2.04
C GLY A 104 -18.66 -39.27 -1.06
N LEU A 105 -17.96 -40.32 -0.62
CA LEU A 105 -16.83 -40.21 0.30
C LEU A 105 -15.61 -39.55 -0.36
N ILE A 106 -15.39 -39.78 -1.67
CA ILE A 106 -14.34 -39.13 -2.45
C ILE A 106 -14.57 -37.61 -2.54
N GLY A 107 -15.82 -37.17 -2.71
CA GLY A 107 -16.15 -35.74 -2.79
C GLY A 107 -15.70 -34.99 -1.54
N GLY A 108 -16.01 -35.53 -0.35
CA GLY A 108 -15.57 -34.95 0.93
C GLY A 108 -14.05 -34.92 1.07
N ILE A 109 -13.36 -36.01 0.72
CA ILE A 109 -11.88 -36.08 0.75
C ILE A 109 -11.26 -35.08 -0.23
N LEU A 110 -11.82 -34.93 -1.44
CA LEU A 110 -11.32 -33.98 -2.43
C LEU A 110 -11.49 -32.54 -1.95
N VAL A 111 -12.63 -32.18 -1.36
CA VAL A 111 -12.86 -30.82 -0.84
C VAL A 111 -11.93 -30.52 0.33
N LEU A 112 -11.90 -31.38 1.36
CA LEU A 112 -11.05 -31.18 2.54
C LEU A 112 -9.57 -31.25 2.19
N GLY A 113 -9.17 -32.21 1.36
CA GLY A 113 -7.80 -32.34 0.89
C GLY A 113 -7.36 -31.16 0.03
N SER A 114 -8.23 -30.66 -0.86
CA SER A 114 -7.92 -29.46 -1.65
C SER A 114 -7.82 -28.23 -0.76
N ALA A 115 -8.71 -28.05 0.23
CA ALA A 115 -8.64 -26.95 1.19
C ALA A 115 -7.33 -26.98 1.99
N ALA A 116 -6.90 -28.16 2.44
CA ALA A 116 -5.63 -28.33 3.14
C ALA A 116 -4.41 -28.01 2.26
N VAL A 117 -4.42 -28.45 0.99
CA VAL A 117 -3.36 -28.12 0.03
C VAL A 117 -3.33 -26.63 -0.29
N ILE A 118 -4.50 -26.02 -0.53
CA ILE A 118 -4.61 -24.58 -0.79
C ILE A 118 -4.03 -23.78 0.38
N TYR A 119 -4.43 -24.11 1.61
CA TYR A 119 -3.90 -23.47 2.81
C TYR A 119 -2.39 -23.67 2.92
N ALA A 120 -1.89 -24.91 2.75
CA ALA A 120 -0.47 -25.21 2.86
C ALA A 120 0.38 -24.45 1.82
N VAL A 121 -0.08 -24.36 0.57
CA VAL A 121 0.60 -23.61 -0.49
C VAL A 121 0.57 -22.11 -0.22
N ALA A 122 -0.58 -21.55 0.15
CA ALA A 122 -0.69 -20.13 0.45
C ALA A 122 0.23 -19.71 1.63
N GLN A 123 0.31 -20.54 2.68
CA GLN A 123 1.24 -20.33 3.79
C GLN A 123 2.70 -20.57 3.38
N GLY A 124 2.96 -21.56 2.53
CA GLY A 124 4.29 -21.85 2.00
C GLY A 124 4.87 -20.70 1.19
N GLU A 125 4.07 -20.11 0.28
CA GLU A 125 4.45 -18.94 -0.51
C GLU A 125 4.71 -17.72 0.39
N ARG A 126 3.84 -17.44 1.37
CA ARG A 126 4.06 -16.34 2.32
C ARG A 126 5.34 -16.54 3.12
N LYS A 127 5.53 -17.74 3.69
CA LYS A 127 6.71 -18.09 4.47
C LYS A 127 7.99 -18.02 3.65
N LEU A 128 7.95 -18.37 2.37
CA LEU A 128 9.09 -18.24 1.46
C LEU A 128 9.49 -16.77 1.30
N ILE A 129 8.53 -15.89 1.01
CA ILE A 129 8.78 -14.44 0.91
C ILE A 129 9.34 -13.90 2.22
N ASP A 130 8.69 -14.20 3.35
CA ASP A 130 9.15 -13.75 4.67
C ASP A 130 10.58 -14.23 4.96
N THR A 131 10.91 -15.47 4.61
CA THR A 131 12.27 -16.02 4.79
C THR A 131 13.30 -15.31 3.91
N LEU A 132 12.94 -14.95 2.68
CA LEU A 132 13.82 -14.20 1.78
C LEU A 132 14.04 -12.77 2.27
N VAL A 133 12.99 -12.13 2.78
CA VAL A 133 13.06 -10.79 3.39
C VAL A 133 13.96 -10.84 4.63
N GLU A 134 13.78 -11.80 5.52
CA GLU A 134 14.59 -11.93 6.73
C GLU A 134 16.06 -12.28 6.44
N ARG A 135 16.34 -12.98 5.34
CA ARG A 135 17.73 -13.30 4.91
C ARG A 135 18.36 -12.25 4.00
N SER A 136 17.63 -11.20 3.63
CA SER A 136 18.15 -10.15 2.75
C SER A 136 19.27 -9.36 3.44
N THR A 137 20.31 -8.97 2.69
CA THR A 137 21.42 -8.17 3.21
C THR A 137 21.07 -6.68 3.23
N ALA A 138 21.86 -5.88 3.94
CA ALA A 138 21.70 -4.44 3.96
C ALA A 138 21.84 -3.81 2.56
N GLU A 139 22.76 -4.34 1.74
CA GLU A 139 22.99 -3.94 0.35
C GLU A 139 21.75 -4.22 -0.50
N SER A 140 21.19 -5.43 -0.43
CA SER A 140 19.98 -5.79 -1.19
C SER A 140 18.78 -4.94 -0.78
N ARG A 141 18.64 -4.63 0.52
CA ARG A 141 17.56 -3.77 1.03
C ARG A 141 17.72 -2.32 0.56
N ALA A 142 18.93 -1.77 0.61
CA ALA A 142 19.22 -0.42 0.12
C ALA A 142 18.99 -0.32 -1.40
N ALA A 143 19.45 -1.32 -2.15
CA ALA A 143 19.21 -1.40 -3.59
C ALA A 143 17.71 -1.51 -3.89
N ALA A 144 16.95 -2.30 -3.13
CA ALA A 144 15.51 -2.45 -3.33
C ALA A 144 14.75 -1.13 -3.12
N VAL A 145 15.13 -0.33 -2.12
CA VAL A 145 14.57 1.02 -1.92
C VAL A 145 14.78 1.86 -3.20
N THR A 146 16.00 1.89 -3.73
CA THR A 146 16.29 2.62 -4.98
C THR A 146 15.54 2.03 -6.19
N GLY A 147 15.53 0.71 -6.36
CA GLY A 147 14.83 0.05 -7.47
C GLY A 147 13.31 0.29 -7.44
N THR A 148 12.71 0.39 -6.26
CA THR A 148 11.28 0.73 -6.12
C THR A 148 10.97 2.15 -6.58
N LEU A 149 11.92 3.09 -6.50
CA LEU A 149 11.76 4.44 -7.05
C LEU A 149 11.65 4.41 -8.57
N LEU A 150 12.50 3.65 -9.26
CA LEU A 150 12.41 3.46 -10.70
C LEU A 150 11.05 2.85 -11.08
N ARG A 151 10.63 1.80 -10.38
CA ARG A 151 9.30 1.18 -10.58
C ARG A 151 8.19 2.21 -10.43
N GLN A 152 8.20 2.95 -9.32
CA GLN A 152 7.20 3.97 -9.04
C GLN A 152 7.17 5.01 -10.15
N GLY A 153 8.33 5.49 -10.59
CA GLY A 153 8.43 6.49 -11.64
C GLY A 153 7.86 6.04 -12.99
N LEU A 154 8.05 4.77 -13.34
CA LEU A 154 7.47 4.16 -14.54
C LEU A 154 5.95 3.95 -14.39
N ALA A 155 5.49 3.46 -13.23
CA ALA A 155 4.07 3.22 -12.95
C ALA A 155 3.25 4.51 -12.91
N THR A 156 3.86 5.62 -12.48
CA THR A 156 3.23 6.94 -12.42
C THR A 156 3.36 7.75 -13.71
N ASN A 157 4.11 7.27 -14.70
CA ASN A 157 4.49 8.00 -15.91
C ASN A 157 5.25 9.31 -15.63
N THR A 158 5.96 9.39 -14.51
CA THR A 158 6.87 10.52 -14.21
C THR A 158 8.19 10.38 -14.96
N ILE A 159 8.59 9.14 -15.30
CA ILE A 159 9.69 8.85 -16.21
C ILE A 159 9.17 8.89 -17.66
N ASN A 160 9.82 9.70 -18.49
CA ASN A 160 9.51 9.83 -19.91
C ASN A 160 10.56 9.12 -20.79
N ALA A 161 10.34 9.16 -22.11
CA ALA A 161 11.24 8.51 -23.08
C ALA A 161 12.67 9.05 -23.00
N ASP A 162 12.84 10.36 -22.84
CA ASP A 162 14.15 11.02 -22.86
C ASP A 162 15.02 10.63 -21.66
N MET A 163 14.39 10.35 -20.51
CA MET A 163 15.07 9.94 -19.27
C MET A 163 15.71 8.55 -19.34
N LEU A 164 15.22 7.66 -20.21
CA LEU A 164 15.74 6.29 -20.38
C LEU A 164 16.14 6.02 -21.83
N GLU A 165 16.66 7.02 -22.54
CA GLU A 165 17.21 6.88 -23.90
C GLU A 165 16.24 6.25 -24.92
N GLY A 166 14.95 6.50 -24.76
CA GLY A 166 13.89 5.95 -25.60
C GLY A 166 13.33 4.59 -25.15
N LEU A 167 13.92 3.95 -24.13
CA LEU A 167 13.45 2.66 -23.59
C LEU A 167 11.98 2.73 -23.17
N TRP A 168 11.59 3.85 -22.56
CA TRP A 168 10.24 4.07 -22.02
C TRP A 168 9.39 5.03 -22.87
N SER A 169 9.27 4.72 -24.16
CA SER A 169 8.38 5.44 -25.08
C SER A 169 6.90 5.17 -24.79
N GLY A 170 6.00 6.01 -25.33
CA GLY A 170 4.54 5.78 -25.22
C GLY A 170 4.06 4.45 -25.83
N ALA A 171 4.77 3.95 -26.84
CA ALA A 171 4.49 2.62 -27.40
C ALA A 171 4.93 1.51 -26.43
N THR A 172 6.12 1.64 -25.85
CA THR A 172 6.66 0.67 -24.90
C THR A 172 5.84 0.62 -23.61
N SER A 173 5.50 1.78 -23.03
CA SER A 173 4.79 1.88 -21.75
C SER A 173 3.39 1.26 -21.77
N GLN A 174 2.72 1.28 -22.92
CA GLN A 174 1.40 0.66 -23.11
C GLN A 174 1.46 -0.81 -23.54
N SER A 175 2.62 -1.29 -23.97
CA SER A 175 2.80 -2.67 -24.42
C SER A 175 2.70 -3.69 -23.27
N THR A 176 2.40 -4.95 -23.60
CA THR A 176 2.44 -6.05 -22.64
C THR A 176 3.82 -6.21 -22.01
N ALA A 177 4.87 -6.11 -22.84
CA ALA A 177 6.26 -6.18 -22.38
C ALA A 177 6.57 -5.06 -21.38
N GLY A 178 6.10 -3.84 -21.64
CA GLY A 178 6.25 -2.70 -20.73
C GLY A 178 5.58 -2.93 -19.39
N LYS A 179 4.33 -3.42 -19.36
CA LYS A 179 3.63 -3.74 -18.11
C LYS A 179 4.33 -4.84 -17.31
N ALA A 180 4.80 -5.88 -17.99
CA ALA A 180 5.59 -6.95 -17.36
C ALA A 180 6.90 -6.40 -16.79
N PHE A 181 7.55 -5.51 -17.53
CA PHE A 181 8.77 -4.86 -17.11
C PHE A 181 8.59 -3.99 -15.88
N VAL A 182 7.59 -3.09 -15.83
CA VAL A 182 7.32 -2.28 -14.62
C VAL A 182 7.17 -3.18 -13.39
N SER A 183 6.51 -4.32 -13.54
CA SER A 183 6.28 -5.24 -12.43
C SER A 183 7.57 -5.84 -11.85
N VAL A 184 8.65 -5.93 -12.63
CA VAL A 184 9.91 -6.59 -12.22
C VAL A 184 11.14 -5.70 -12.30
N VAL A 185 10.99 -4.46 -12.76
CA VAL A 185 12.10 -3.52 -12.98
C VAL A 185 12.86 -3.20 -11.71
N ALA A 186 12.18 -3.18 -10.55
CA ALA A 186 12.85 -2.99 -9.27
C ALA A 186 13.88 -4.10 -9.01
N TYR A 187 13.53 -5.36 -9.31
CA TYR A 187 14.44 -6.49 -9.19
C TYR A 187 15.57 -6.43 -10.22
N ILE A 188 15.26 -6.07 -11.48
CA ILE A 188 16.28 -5.87 -12.52
C ILE A 188 17.27 -4.78 -12.09
N ALA A 189 16.77 -3.69 -11.51
CA ALA A 189 17.58 -2.56 -11.07
C ALA A 189 18.51 -2.93 -9.92
N THR A 190 18.06 -3.79 -8.99
CA THR A 190 18.91 -4.26 -7.88
C THR A 190 20.00 -5.24 -8.30
N GLU A 191 19.77 -5.99 -9.37
CA GLU A 191 20.75 -6.96 -9.89
C GLU A 191 21.73 -6.32 -10.89
N SER A 192 21.56 -5.03 -11.22
CA SER A 192 22.36 -4.32 -12.22
C SER A 192 22.87 -2.98 -11.71
N ASP A 193 24.19 -2.90 -11.51
CA ASP A 193 24.86 -1.65 -11.09
C ASP A 193 24.56 -0.49 -12.06
N SER A 194 24.47 -0.77 -13.36
CA SER A 194 24.15 0.24 -14.38
C SER A 194 22.73 0.80 -14.23
N ALA A 195 21.75 -0.08 -13.96
CA ALA A 195 20.36 0.30 -13.76
C ALA A 195 20.19 1.06 -12.44
N LEU A 196 20.87 0.60 -11.38
CA LEU A 196 20.89 1.27 -10.09
C LEU A 196 21.49 2.69 -10.19
N ALA A 197 22.63 2.82 -10.86
CA ALA A 197 23.29 4.11 -11.09
C ALA A 197 22.39 5.07 -11.90
N GLN A 198 21.78 4.58 -12.98
CA GLN A 198 20.84 5.40 -13.77
C GLN A 198 19.61 5.80 -12.96
N THR A 199 19.10 4.91 -12.10
CA THR A 199 17.99 5.23 -11.19
C THR A 199 18.34 6.36 -10.22
N LEU A 200 19.55 6.35 -9.65
CA LEU A 200 20.01 7.40 -8.75
C LEU A 200 20.15 8.76 -9.45
N VAL A 201 20.58 8.77 -10.71
CA VAL A 201 20.64 10.00 -11.52
C VAL A 201 19.24 10.58 -11.76
N LEU A 202 18.25 9.72 -12.01
CA LEU A 202 16.87 10.12 -12.24
C LEU A 202 16.09 10.44 -10.96
N ALA A 203 16.61 10.05 -9.79
CA ALA A 203 15.88 10.13 -8.53
C ALA A 203 15.30 11.53 -8.23
N PRO A 204 16.01 12.66 -8.44
CA PRO A 204 15.45 13.99 -8.18
C PRO A 204 14.20 14.29 -9.00
N ASP A 205 14.21 13.96 -10.28
CA ASP A 205 13.10 14.22 -11.20
C ASP A 205 11.92 13.29 -10.91
N VAL A 206 12.20 12.00 -10.63
CA VAL A 206 11.16 11.04 -10.27
C VAL A 206 10.48 11.41 -8.95
N VAL A 207 11.27 11.69 -7.90
CA VAL A 207 10.73 12.10 -6.59
C VAL A 207 9.92 13.38 -6.73
N ARG A 208 10.42 14.36 -7.48
CA ARG A 208 9.68 15.59 -7.77
C ARG A 208 8.35 15.30 -8.47
N GLY A 209 8.38 14.54 -9.57
CA GLY A 209 7.17 14.22 -10.34
C GLY A 209 6.14 13.45 -9.52
N VAL A 210 6.58 12.50 -8.69
CA VAL A 210 5.71 11.74 -7.78
C VAL A 210 5.05 12.68 -6.76
N ILE A 211 5.82 13.58 -6.14
CA ILE A 211 5.27 14.57 -5.19
C ILE A 211 4.27 15.49 -5.89
N GLU A 212 4.56 15.96 -7.10
CA GLU A 212 3.62 16.78 -7.88
C GLU A 212 2.33 16.02 -8.15
N GLN A 213 2.40 14.75 -8.54
CA GLN A 213 1.20 13.94 -8.78
C GLN A 213 0.40 13.67 -7.50
N ASP A 214 1.06 13.26 -6.41
CA ASP A 214 0.42 12.97 -5.13
C ASP A 214 -0.24 14.21 -4.52
N THR A 215 0.34 15.39 -4.76
CA THR A 215 -0.21 16.67 -4.30
C THR A 215 -1.28 17.23 -5.23
N GLY A 216 -1.50 16.65 -6.42
CA GLY A 216 -2.41 17.18 -7.45
C GLY A 216 -1.86 18.41 -8.17
N GLY A 217 -0.55 18.64 -8.08
CA GLY A 217 0.18 19.71 -8.75
C GLY A 217 -0.13 21.11 -8.23
N LEU A 218 0.32 22.10 -9.00
CA LEU A 218 0.19 23.52 -8.70
C LEU A 218 -1.25 23.96 -8.42
N ASP A 219 -2.21 23.48 -9.20
CA ASP A 219 -3.62 23.89 -9.07
C ASP A 219 -4.23 23.41 -7.75
N SER A 220 -4.01 22.16 -7.38
CA SER A 220 -4.50 21.60 -6.12
C SER A 220 -3.82 22.26 -4.91
N GLU A 221 -2.51 22.47 -4.97
CA GLU A 221 -1.75 23.19 -3.94
C GLU A 221 -2.23 24.64 -3.77
N TYR A 222 -2.52 25.34 -4.88
CA TYR A 222 -3.03 26.70 -4.83
C TYR A 222 -4.42 26.75 -4.17
N GLN A 223 -5.32 25.81 -4.49
CA GLN A 223 -6.63 25.73 -3.82
C GLN A 223 -6.48 25.45 -2.32
N ARG A 224 -5.63 24.48 -1.92
CA ARG A 224 -5.34 24.22 -0.50
C ARG A 224 -4.79 25.45 0.21
N TYR A 225 -3.93 26.22 -0.46
CA TYR A 225 -3.44 27.49 0.08
C TYR A 225 -4.57 28.49 0.31
N LEU A 226 -5.48 28.69 -0.66
CA LEU A 226 -6.63 29.59 -0.50
C LEU A 226 -7.55 29.16 0.64
N GLU A 227 -7.87 27.87 0.74
CA GLU A 227 -8.65 27.29 1.83
C GLU A 227 -7.96 27.51 3.19
N SER A 228 -6.64 27.35 3.23
CA SER A 228 -5.88 27.58 4.46
C SER A 228 -5.89 29.05 4.90
N GLN A 229 -5.93 30.01 3.96
CA GLN A 229 -6.12 31.43 4.30
C GLN A 229 -7.49 31.65 4.97
N ALA A 230 -8.55 31.02 4.47
CA ALA A 230 -9.88 31.08 5.10
C ALA A 230 -9.83 30.49 6.52
N SER A 231 -9.21 29.33 6.69
CA SER A 231 -9.02 28.68 8.00
C SER A 231 -8.25 29.57 9.01
N ILE A 232 -7.28 30.36 8.55
CA ILE A 232 -6.56 31.33 9.41
C ILE A 232 -7.47 32.50 9.80
N ARG A 233 -8.28 33.03 8.87
CA ARG A 233 -9.27 34.08 9.16
C ARG A 233 -10.31 33.60 10.18
N ASP A 234 -10.78 32.36 10.04
CA ASP A 234 -11.73 31.77 10.98
C ASP A 234 -11.12 31.57 12.37
N ARG A 235 -9.89 31.06 12.46
CA ARG A 235 -9.20 30.95 13.76
C ARG A 235 -8.99 32.31 14.41
N TYR A 236 -8.69 33.35 13.64
CA TYR A 236 -8.60 34.70 14.17
C TYR A 236 -9.95 35.18 14.72
N ASN A 237 -11.03 35.11 13.93
CA ASN A 237 -12.34 35.62 14.33
C ASN A 237 -12.95 34.83 15.50
N TYR A 238 -12.98 33.50 15.39
CA TYR A 238 -13.75 32.64 16.30
C TYR A 238 -12.97 32.13 17.50
N ARG A 239 -11.63 32.11 17.46
CA ARG A 239 -10.83 31.69 18.63
C ARG A 239 -10.15 32.87 19.27
N TYR A 240 -9.43 33.67 18.49
CA TYR A 240 -8.60 34.74 19.04
C TYR A 240 -9.44 35.95 19.48
N VAL A 241 -10.24 36.53 18.58
CA VAL A 241 -11.06 37.72 18.88
C VAL A 241 -12.17 37.40 19.89
N GLN A 242 -12.89 36.28 19.69
CA GLN A 242 -13.92 35.84 20.63
C GLN A 242 -13.34 35.48 22.00
N GLY A 243 -12.23 34.74 22.08
CA GLY A 243 -11.57 34.43 23.35
C GLY A 243 -11.17 35.69 24.14
N LEU A 244 -10.67 36.73 23.45
CA LEU A 244 -10.39 38.03 24.07
C LEU A 244 -11.66 38.80 24.49
N ALA A 245 -12.76 38.67 23.75
CA ALA A 245 -14.04 39.28 24.12
C ALA A 245 -14.65 38.60 25.35
N ASP A 246 -14.65 37.27 25.38
CA ASP A 246 -15.13 36.48 26.51
C ASP A 246 -14.28 36.72 27.76
N PHE A 247 -12.95 36.77 27.60
CA PHE A 247 -12.06 37.15 28.68
C PHE A 247 -12.40 38.53 29.26
N ARG A 248 -12.62 39.55 28.42
CA ARG A 248 -13.03 40.89 28.88
C ARG A 248 -14.37 40.86 29.62
N LYS A 249 -15.35 40.13 29.10
CA LYS A 249 -16.66 39.95 29.74
C LYS A 249 -16.54 39.28 31.11
N GLU A 250 -15.72 38.26 31.22
CA GLU A 250 -15.47 37.56 32.48
C GLU A 250 -14.67 38.44 33.46
N MET A 251 -13.73 39.23 32.97
CA MET A 251 -12.94 40.17 33.79
C MET A 251 -13.81 41.24 34.43
N ASN A 252 -14.85 41.71 33.74
CA ASN A 252 -15.83 42.65 34.30
C ASN A 252 -16.65 42.05 35.44
N LYS A 253 -16.76 40.72 35.53
CA LYS A 253 -17.46 40.02 36.63
C LYS A 253 -16.59 39.81 37.86
N VAL A 254 -15.29 40.11 37.79
CA VAL A 254 -14.35 39.88 38.89
C VAL A 254 -14.74 40.60 40.18
N PRO A 255 -15.11 41.89 40.19
CA PRO A 255 -15.51 42.57 41.44
C PRO A 255 -16.74 41.92 42.10
N ALA A 256 -17.73 41.52 41.30
CA ALA A 256 -18.91 40.82 41.82
C ALA A 256 -18.56 39.42 42.36
N ARG A 257 -17.67 38.68 41.68
CA ARG A 257 -17.16 37.38 42.16
C ARG A 257 -16.36 37.51 43.46
N ALA A 258 -15.51 38.52 43.57
CA ALA A 258 -14.74 38.79 44.78
C ALA A 258 -15.64 39.16 45.97
N ASN A 259 -16.70 39.94 45.73
CA ASN A 259 -17.72 40.20 46.75
C ASN A 259 -18.51 38.94 47.14
N ARG A 260 -18.85 38.06 46.19
CA ARG A 260 -19.44 36.75 46.53
C ARG A 260 -18.52 35.90 47.38
N MET A 261 -17.22 35.86 47.08
CA MET A 261 -16.23 35.16 47.93
C MET A 261 -16.19 35.72 49.37
N TRP A 262 -16.46 37.01 49.54
CA TRP A 262 -16.60 37.61 50.87
C TRP A 262 -17.87 37.13 51.58
N GLU A 263 -19.02 37.08 50.88
CA GLU A 263 -20.25 36.52 51.44
C GLU A 263 -20.10 35.03 51.78
N ASP A 264 -19.46 34.24 50.92
CA ASP A 264 -19.14 32.83 51.19
C ASP A 264 -18.22 32.67 52.41
N TYR A 265 -17.28 33.60 52.60
CA TYR A 265 -16.43 33.66 53.77
C TYR A 265 -17.24 33.95 55.05
N LEU A 266 -18.18 34.89 54.99
CA LEU A 266 -19.09 35.18 56.11
C LEU A 266 -19.99 33.99 56.43
N ASP A 267 -20.56 33.32 55.42
CA ASP A 267 -21.36 32.11 55.58
C ASP A 267 -20.59 31.01 56.31
N ARG A 268 -19.31 30.83 55.98
CA ARG A 268 -18.42 29.86 56.65
C ARG A 268 -18.15 30.22 58.11
N LEU A 269 -18.09 31.50 58.45
CA LEU A 269 -17.94 31.93 59.84
C LEU A 269 -19.24 31.69 60.61
N ASP A 270 -20.38 32.10 60.04
CA ASP A 270 -21.71 31.96 60.64
C ASP A 270 -22.06 30.47 60.87
N ALA A 271 -21.67 29.59 59.94
CA ALA A 271 -21.87 28.14 60.05
C ALA A 271 -21.03 27.50 61.18
N LYS A 272 -19.86 28.07 61.48
CA LYS A 272 -19.02 27.60 62.59
C LYS A 272 -19.55 28.06 63.94
N ASN A 273 -20.10 29.28 64.00
CA ASN A 273 -20.75 29.81 65.18
C ASN A 273 -21.66 30.99 64.78
N ARG A 274 -22.93 30.97 65.20
CA ARG A 274 -23.92 31.99 64.87
C ARG A 274 -23.59 33.38 65.41
N ASP A 275 -22.72 33.48 66.41
CA ASP A 275 -22.26 34.74 67.00
C ASP A 275 -20.99 35.30 66.33
N TRP A 276 -20.48 34.64 65.28
CA TRP A 276 -19.36 35.10 64.46
C TRP A 276 -19.87 35.79 63.20
N GLY A 277 -18.95 36.19 62.31
CA GLY A 277 -19.29 36.66 60.97
C GLY A 277 -20.24 37.86 60.97
N ARG A 278 -21.43 37.71 60.37
CA ARG A 278 -22.38 38.82 60.16
C ARG A 278 -22.91 39.40 61.45
N ALA A 279 -23.10 38.58 62.48
CA ALA A 279 -23.63 39.01 63.78
C ALA A 279 -22.76 40.07 64.47
N ARG A 280 -21.48 40.18 64.08
CA ARG A 280 -20.51 41.12 64.65
C ARG A 280 -20.26 42.37 63.82
N ILE A 281 -20.77 42.44 62.58
CA ILE A 281 -20.64 43.63 61.73
C ILE A 281 -21.35 44.81 62.42
N GLY A 282 -20.63 45.90 62.64
CA GLY A 282 -21.16 47.11 63.32
C GLY A 282 -21.30 47.01 64.85
N ARG A 283 -21.02 45.85 65.47
CA ARG A 283 -21.10 45.63 66.93
C ARG A 283 -19.73 45.41 67.59
N ALA A 284 -18.67 45.29 66.80
CA ALA A 284 -17.34 44.99 67.31
C ALA A 284 -16.73 46.17 68.11
N ARG A 285 -16.60 46.03 69.43
CA ARG A 285 -15.91 47.01 70.32
C ARG A 285 -14.38 47.05 70.12
N THR A 286 -13.80 45.99 69.57
CA THR A 286 -12.35 45.85 69.36
C THR A 286 -12.03 45.61 67.89
N GLY A 287 -11.51 46.63 67.22
CA GLY A 287 -10.68 46.47 66.03
C GLY A 287 -11.30 45.83 64.79
N ASN A 288 -12.63 45.80 64.63
CA ASN A 288 -13.30 45.22 63.43
C ASN A 288 -13.00 43.72 63.21
N GLU A 289 -12.83 42.94 64.28
CA GLU A 289 -12.72 41.48 64.20
C GLU A 289 -14.12 40.81 64.22
N LEU A 290 -14.36 39.88 63.30
CA LEU A 290 -15.62 39.11 63.19
C LEU A 290 -15.60 37.80 64.00
N VAL A 291 -14.49 37.48 64.65
CA VAL A 291 -14.31 36.31 65.53
C VAL A 291 -13.57 36.70 66.82
N PRO A 292 -13.62 35.88 67.88
CA PRO A 292 -12.82 36.11 69.09
C PRO A 292 -11.30 36.12 68.82
N ALA A 293 -10.55 36.87 69.62
CA ALA A 293 -9.11 37.10 69.41
C ALA A 293 -8.27 35.80 69.35
N PHE A 294 -8.61 34.79 70.16
CA PHE A 294 -7.94 33.48 70.15
C PHE A 294 -8.26 32.64 68.90
N VAL A 295 -9.33 32.96 68.17
CA VAL A 295 -9.76 32.27 66.93
C VAL A 295 -9.20 32.96 65.68
N ALA A 296 -8.97 34.27 65.75
CA ALA A 296 -8.53 35.08 64.61
C ALA A 296 -7.29 34.52 63.87
N PRO A 297 -6.22 34.03 64.54
CA PRO A 297 -5.08 33.42 63.85
C PRO A 297 -5.45 32.22 62.97
N ARG A 298 -6.38 31.38 63.43
CA ARG A 298 -6.86 30.21 62.67
C ARG A 298 -7.65 30.63 61.44
N VAL A 299 -8.50 31.65 61.57
CA VAL A 299 -9.26 32.20 60.42
C VAL A 299 -8.32 32.81 59.38
N ARG A 300 -7.29 33.56 59.80
CA ARG A 300 -6.25 34.07 58.88
C ARG A 300 -5.55 32.94 58.13
N ALA A 301 -5.18 31.86 58.82
CA ALA A 301 -4.57 30.68 58.19
C ALA A 301 -5.51 30.00 57.18
N GLU A 302 -6.82 29.93 57.46
CA GLU A 302 -7.80 29.40 56.51
C GLU A 302 -7.97 30.29 55.27
N VAL A 303 -7.98 31.61 55.44
CA VAL A 303 -8.02 32.57 54.32
C VAL A 303 -6.77 32.46 53.45
N ARG A 304 -5.59 32.25 54.04
CA ARG A 304 -4.36 31.92 53.29
C ARG A 304 -4.47 30.61 52.52
N LYS A 305 -5.06 29.57 53.12
CA LYS A 305 -5.34 28.30 52.43
C LYS A 305 -6.32 28.45 51.26
N MET A 306 -7.20 29.45 51.32
CA MET A 306 -8.03 29.84 50.17
C MET A 306 -7.23 30.57 49.08
N GLY A 307 -5.92 30.74 49.22
CA GLY A 307 -5.03 31.42 48.28
C GLY A 307 -5.07 32.94 48.36
N LEU A 308 -5.55 33.50 49.48
CA LEU A 308 -5.58 34.94 49.75
C LEU A 308 -4.50 35.27 50.78
N ASP A 309 -3.41 35.89 50.32
CA ASP A 309 -2.25 36.17 51.17
C ASP A 309 -2.48 37.38 52.09
N VAL A 310 -3.23 37.15 53.17
CA VAL A 310 -3.51 38.14 54.21
C VAL A 310 -2.33 38.22 55.19
N LYS A 311 -1.94 39.44 55.61
CA LYS A 311 -0.92 39.66 56.65
C LYS A 311 -1.41 39.20 58.03
N ASP A 312 -0.50 38.92 58.96
CA ASP A 312 -0.89 38.58 60.34
C ASP A 312 -1.62 39.73 61.05
N SER A 313 -1.45 40.97 60.60
CA SER A 313 -2.20 42.13 61.10
C SER A 313 -3.56 42.33 60.44
N TRP A 314 -3.94 41.52 59.44
CA TRP A 314 -5.24 41.64 58.76
C TRP A 314 -6.38 41.28 59.72
N ARG A 315 -7.37 42.16 59.82
CA ARG A 315 -8.53 41.97 60.70
C ARG A 315 -9.59 41.16 59.96
N THR A 316 -10.22 40.21 60.63
CA THR A 316 -11.18 39.27 60.00
C THR A 316 -12.43 39.96 59.44
N GLY A 317 -12.70 41.23 59.80
CA GLY A 317 -13.74 42.08 59.23
C GLY A 317 -13.28 43.10 58.19
N ASP A 318 -11.99 43.13 57.83
CA ASP A 318 -11.48 44.01 56.77
C ASP A 318 -11.84 43.45 55.38
N LYS A 319 -13.08 43.72 54.99
CA LYS A 319 -13.65 43.39 53.67
C LYS A 319 -12.83 43.99 52.54
N ALA A 320 -12.36 45.22 52.69
CA ALA A 320 -11.64 45.93 51.63
C ALA A 320 -10.34 45.21 51.25
N THR A 321 -9.55 44.78 52.24
CA THR A 321 -8.35 43.98 51.99
C THR A 321 -8.68 42.59 51.46
N PHE A 322 -9.70 41.91 51.99
CA PHE A 322 -10.11 40.60 51.49
C PHE A 322 -10.52 40.65 50.01
N VAL A 323 -11.43 41.56 49.65
CA VAL A 323 -11.94 41.71 48.29
C VAL A 323 -10.80 42.07 47.33
N ARG A 324 -9.90 42.98 47.71
CA ARG A 324 -8.73 43.32 46.89
C ARG A 324 -7.84 42.11 46.60
N LEU A 325 -7.56 41.28 47.60
CA LEU A 325 -6.76 40.06 47.43
C LEU A 325 -7.50 39.01 46.57
N ALA A 326 -8.81 38.87 46.78
CA ALA A 326 -9.64 37.97 45.98
C ALA A 326 -9.71 38.41 44.52
N GLU A 327 -9.86 39.71 44.24
CA GLU A 327 -9.77 40.25 42.88
C GLU A 327 -8.41 39.97 42.26
N SER A 328 -7.31 40.25 42.97
CA SER A 328 -5.95 40.00 42.45
C SER A 328 -5.76 38.53 42.08
N LYS A 329 -6.19 37.60 42.95
CA LYS A 329 -6.15 36.16 42.69
C LYS A 329 -6.97 35.78 41.45
N LEU A 330 -8.21 36.25 41.35
CA LEU A 330 -9.11 35.93 40.23
C LEU A 330 -8.55 36.47 38.91
N ARG A 331 -8.06 37.72 38.89
CA ARG A 331 -7.44 38.34 37.71
C ARG A 331 -6.21 37.56 37.25
N LYS A 332 -5.32 37.19 38.18
CA LYS A 332 -4.12 36.40 37.87
C LYS A 332 -4.48 35.05 37.26
N HIS A 333 -5.40 34.31 37.88
CA HIS A 333 -5.84 33.01 37.37
C HIS A 333 -6.46 33.11 35.97
N MET A 334 -7.28 34.13 35.72
CA MET A 334 -7.87 34.35 34.40
C MET A 334 -6.82 34.72 33.35
N GLN A 335 -5.84 35.57 33.69
CA GLN A 335 -4.74 35.92 32.79
C GLN A 335 -3.90 34.71 32.41
N GLU A 336 -3.58 33.83 33.37
CA GLU A 336 -2.87 32.58 33.12
C GLU A 336 -3.66 31.63 32.22
N SER A 337 -4.98 31.52 32.45
CA SER A 337 -5.86 30.71 31.60
C SER A 337 -5.92 31.23 30.16
N LEU A 338 -6.06 32.55 29.98
CA LEU A 338 -6.05 33.16 28.65
C LEU A 338 -4.69 32.97 27.95
N ALA A 339 -3.57 33.14 28.66
CA ALA A 339 -2.24 32.96 28.08
C ALA A 339 -2.03 31.53 27.53
N LYS A 340 -2.59 30.52 28.21
CA LYS A 340 -2.60 29.13 27.75
C LYS A 340 -3.52 28.94 26.54
N GLU A 341 -4.73 29.48 26.58
CA GLU A 341 -5.69 29.39 25.47
C GLU A 341 -5.17 30.02 24.18
N LEU A 342 -4.48 31.16 24.31
CA LEU A 342 -3.86 31.87 23.20
C LEU A 342 -2.51 31.29 22.77
N ASP A 343 -2.02 30.23 23.42
CA ASP A 343 -0.73 29.59 23.12
C ASP A 343 0.44 30.60 23.04
N GLY A 344 0.48 31.50 24.02
CA GLY A 344 1.51 32.55 24.11
C GLY A 344 1.37 33.70 23.12
N LEU A 345 0.27 33.81 22.38
CA LEU A 345 0.03 34.97 21.51
C LEU A 345 -0.19 36.25 22.33
N PRO A 346 0.41 37.38 21.91
CA PRO A 346 0.08 38.70 22.45
C PRO A 346 -1.41 39.02 22.34
N TYR A 347 -1.90 39.97 23.14
CA TYR A 347 -3.28 40.43 23.08
C TYR A 347 -3.48 41.49 21.99
N ASN A 348 -4.70 41.57 21.44
CA ASN A 348 -5.15 42.58 20.47
C ASN A 348 -4.31 42.67 19.18
N LEU A 349 -3.77 41.56 18.70
CA LEU A 349 -3.17 41.47 17.38
C LEU A 349 -4.22 41.78 16.32
N SER A 350 -3.86 42.56 15.31
CA SER A 350 -4.65 42.65 14.07
C SER A 350 -4.60 41.32 13.32
N LEU A 351 -5.54 41.09 12.39
CA LEU A 351 -5.53 39.87 11.57
C LEU A 351 -4.18 39.66 10.84
N ALA A 352 -3.59 40.73 10.32
CA ALA A 352 -2.28 40.67 9.65
C ALA A 352 -1.16 40.29 10.63
N ALA A 353 -1.13 40.90 11.82
CA ALA A 353 -0.12 40.60 12.85
C ALA A 353 -0.30 39.19 13.43
N PHE A 354 -1.55 38.74 13.62
CA PHE A 354 -1.88 37.38 14.03
C PHE A 354 -1.37 36.37 13.01
N ALA A 355 -1.67 36.57 11.73
CA ALA A 355 -1.22 35.68 10.67
C ALA A 355 0.31 35.65 10.56
N ALA A 356 0.98 36.79 10.72
CA ALA A 356 2.44 36.89 10.67
C ALA A 356 3.16 36.35 11.92
N HIS A 357 2.44 36.08 13.00
CA HIS A 357 3.06 35.64 14.26
C HIS A 357 3.75 34.27 14.11
N PRO A 358 4.99 34.06 14.63
CA PRO A 358 5.75 32.81 14.45
C PRO A 358 4.99 31.53 14.82
N THR A 359 4.26 31.54 15.95
CA THR A 359 3.43 30.40 16.39
C THR A 359 2.34 30.06 15.37
N VAL A 360 1.70 31.07 14.77
CA VAL A 360 0.64 30.89 13.77
C VAL A 360 1.25 30.43 12.45
N GLN A 361 2.34 31.05 12.01
CA GLN A 361 3.07 30.66 10.80
C GLN A 361 3.53 29.20 10.85
N ARG A 362 4.10 28.75 11.97
CA ARG A 362 4.50 27.34 12.16
C ARG A 362 3.31 26.40 12.02
N LYS A 363 2.19 26.67 12.70
CA LYS A 363 0.98 25.84 12.60
C LYS A 363 0.37 25.86 11.20
N TRP A 364 0.38 27.01 10.54
CA TRP A 364 -0.14 27.16 9.17
C TRP A 364 0.71 26.35 8.18
N ARG A 365 2.03 26.45 8.27
CA ARG A 365 2.97 25.66 7.46
C ARG A 365 2.78 24.16 7.66
N LEU A 366 2.63 23.72 8.93
CA LEU A 366 2.37 22.31 9.25
C LEU A 366 1.04 21.82 8.67
N GLN A 367 -0.02 22.64 8.71
CA GLN A 367 -1.31 22.30 8.10
C GLN A 367 -1.22 22.11 6.58
N LEU A 368 -0.35 22.85 5.91
CA LEU A 368 -0.10 22.73 4.48
C LEU A 368 0.95 21.65 4.14
N HIS A 369 1.52 20.98 5.15
CA HIS A 369 2.66 20.06 4.97
C HIS A 369 3.80 20.72 4.20
N TYR A 370 4.10 21.98 4.51
CA TYR A 370 5.17 22.74 3.88
C TYR A 370 6.50 22.54 4.64
N PRO A 371 7.61 22.32 3.92
CA PRO A 371 8.94 22.21 4.51
C PRO A 371 9.38 23.53 5.16
N GLU A 372 10.33 23.47 6.10
CA GLU A 372 10.78 24.62 6.91
C GLU A 372 11.31 25.80 6.07
N ASN A 373 11.82 25.53 4.86
CA ASN A 373 12.30 26.56 3.93
C ASN A 373 11.17 27.43 3.34
N VAL A 374 9.89 27.09 3.57
CA VAL A 374 8.73 27.90 3.18
C VAL A 374 8.24 28.69 4.38
N SER A 375 8.54 29.98 4.40
CA SER A 375 8.15 30.90 5.48
C SER A 375 7.38 32.11 4.96
N GLY A 376 6.73 32.83 5.87
CA GLY A 376 6.09 34.12 5.57
C GLY A 376 4.85 33.97 4.69
N LEU A 377 4.04 32.95 4.99
CA LEU A 377 2.71 32.74 4.41
C LEU A 377 1.86 33.98 4.66
N SER A 378 1.10 34.40 3.65
CA SER A 378 0.38 35.68 3.69
C SER A 378 -1.10 35.48 3.50
N LEU A 379 -1.91 36.37 4.06
CA LEU A 379 -3.35 36.47 3.79
C LEU A 379 -3.66 37.33 2.56
N ALA A 380 -2.64 37.92 1.93
CA ALA A 380 -2.80 38.65 0.68
C ALA A 380 -3.34 37.72 -0.42
N GLY A 381 -4.28 38.23 -1.22
CA GLY A 381 -4.69 37.55 -2.44
C GLY A 381 -3.50 37.50 -3.38
N LEU A 382 -3.05 36.30 -3.72
CA LEU A 382 -2.01 36.07 -4.71
C LEU A 382 -2.68 35.47 -5.94
N SER A 383 -2.22 35.81 -7.14
CA SER A 383 -2.57 35.02 -8.33
C SER A 383 -1.90 33.64 -8.24
N ARG A 384 -2.32 32.72 -9.12
CA ARG A 384 -1.73 31.38 -9.24
C ARG A 384 -0.23 31.46 -9.52
N GLU A 385 0.19 32.34 -10.43
CA GLU A 385 1.58 32.54 -10.85
C GLU A 385 2.42 33.13 -9.71
N GLN A 386 1.85 34.08 -8.96
CA GLN A 386 2.51 34.67 -7.81
C GLN A 386 2.68 33.64 -6.67
N PHE A 387 1.67 32.81 -6.45
CA PHE A 387 1.76 31.68 -5.51
C PHE A 387 2.84 30.69 -5.94
N GLU A 388 2.91 30.37 -7.23
CA GLU A 388 3.88 29.44 -7.78
C GLU A 388 5.32 29.88 -7.48
N GLN A 389 5.64 31.12 -7.86
CA GLN A 389 6.96 31.71 -7.69
C GLN A 389 7.35 31.87 -6.21
N ARG A 390 6.37 32.20 -5.36
CA ARG A 390 6.62 32.53 -3.96
C ARG A 390 6.70 31.32 -3.04
N TYR A 391 5.84 30.32 -3.24
CA TYR A 391 5.68 29.18 -2.32
C TYR A 391 5.82 27.83 -3.01
N TYR A 392 5.09 27.57 -4.10
CA TYR A 392 5.00 26.23 -4.69
C TYR A 392 6.38 25.64 -5.02
N GLN A 393 7.20 26.37 -5.79
CA GLN A 393 8.50 25.86 -6.22
C GLN A 393 9.44 25.59 -5.05
N ARG A 394 9.36 26.39 -3.97
CA ARG A 394 10.14 26.19 -2.74
C ARG A 394 9.62 25.02 -1.92
N ALA A 395 8.31 24.87 -1.81
CA ALA A 395 7.66 23.76 -1.12
C ALA A 395 8.00 22.45 -1.82
N LEU A 396 7.86 22.41 -3.15
CA LEU A 396 8.20 21.27 -3.97
C LEU A 396 9.69 20.93 -3.86
N SER A 397 10.59 21.90 -4.04
CA SER A 397 12.03 21.64 -3.92
C SER A 397 12.45 21.16 -2.53
N GLY A 398 11.82 21.69 -1.47
CA GLY A 398 12.05 21.23 -0.09
C GLY A 398 11.58 19.79 0.11
N ARG A 399 10.34 19.48 -0.30
CA ARG A 399 9.80 18.11 -0.23
C ARG A 399 10.60 17.13 -1.08
N THR A 400 11.08 17.54 -2.26
CA THR A 400 11.96 16.72 -3.10
C THR A 400 13.26 16.42 -2.38
N ARG A 401 13.88 17.42 -1.72
CA ARG A 401 15.09 17.20 -0.92
C ARG A 401 14.83 16.22 0.23
N ASP A 402 13.78 16.47 1.01
CA ASP A 402 13.39 15.60 2.14
C ASP A 402 13.06 14.17 1.65
N GLY A 403 12.46 14.04 0.46
CA GLY A 403 12.18 12.76 -0.19
C GLY A 403 13.45 12.05 -0.67
N LEU A 404 14.44 12.80 -1.17
CA LEU A 404 15.73 12.27 -1.63
C LEU A 404 16.60 11.75 -0.48
N GLU A 405 16.46 12.28 0.74
CA GLU A 405 17.16 11.74 1.91
C GLU A 405 16.87 10.25 2.12
N LYS A 406 15.68 9.78 1.71
CA LYS A 406 15.35 8.35 1.76
C LYS A 406 16.21 7.50 0.84
N TYR A 407 16.72 8.06 -0.26
CA TYR A 407 17.56 7.35 -1.22
C TYR A 407 19.05 7.64 -1.00
N ALA A 408 19.38 8.65 -0.18
CA ALA A 408 20.74 9.00 0.22
C ALA A 408 21.23 8.26 1.49
N GLY A 409 20.40 7.37 2.06
CA GLY A 409 20.76 6.60 3.25
C GLY A 409 22.01 5.74 3.03
N GLN A 410 22.87 5.63 4.04
CA GLN A 410 24.03 4.75 3.95
C GLN A 410 23.53 3.30 4.01
N VAL A 411 24.19 2.40 3.28
CA VAL A 411 23.87 0.95 3.31
C VAL A 411 23.79 0.43 4.76
N ALA A 412 24.66 0.94 5.64
CA ALA A 412 24.68 0.60 7.06
C ALA A 412 23.36 0.88 7.82
N ASP A 413 22.52 1.81 7.35
CA ASP A 413 21.25 2.15 8.01
C ASP A 413 20.19 1.05 7.84
N TYR A 414 20.35 0.18 6.82
CA TYR A 414 19.41 -0.89 6.44
C TYR A 414 19.76 -2.26 7.02
N ARG A 415 20.87 -2.37 7.75
CA ARG A 415 21.27 -3.61 8.45
C ARG A 415 20.26 -3.97 9.55
N ASP A 416 20.31 -5.21 10.03
CA ASP A 416 19.50 -5.64 11.16
C ASP A 416 19.79 -4.80 12.42
N GLY A 417 18.74 -4.28 13.05
CA GLY A 417 18.81 -3.32 14.16
C GLY A 417 19.14 -1.88 13.75
N GLY A 418 19.28 -1.59 12.45
CA GLY A 418 19.51 -0.25 11.92
C GLY A 418 18.26 0.64 11.93
N PRO A 419 18.42 1.98 11.86
CA PRO A 419 17.29 2.92 11.91
C PRO A 419 16.31 2.76 10.74
N ARG A 420 16.71 2.11 9.64
CA ARG A 420 15.89 1.92 8.42
C ARG A 420 15.70 0.45 8.05
N GLU A 421 15.92 -0.49 8.98
CA GLU A 421 15.72 -1.93 8.76
C GLU A 421 14.33 -2.24 8.20
N ALA A 422 13.27 -1.74 8.87
CA ALA A 422 11.89 -2.03 8.50
C ALA A 422 11.53 -1.49 7.10
N GLU A 423 12.05 -0.31 6.75
CA GLU A 423 11.85 0.28 5.44
C GLU A 423 12.55 -0.56 4.35
N GLY A 424 13.80 -0.95 4.60
CA GLY A 424 14.57 -1.80 3.70
C GLY A 424 13.92 -3.17 3.47
N LYS A 425 13.46 -3.83 4.54
CA LYS A 425 12.73 -5.11 4.46
C LYS A 425 11.43 -4.98 3.66
N LYS A 426 10.66 -3.92 3.89
CA LYS A 426 9.42 -3.65 3.16
C LYS A 426 9.68 -3.37 1.66
N ALA A 427 10.71 -2.61 1.34
CA ALA A 427 11.10 -2.35 -0.05
C ALA A 427 11.56 -3.64 -0.75
N TYR A 428 12.33 -4.48 -0.05
CA TYR A 428 12.75 -5.78 -0.55
C TYR A 428 11.56 -6.71 -0.81
N GLU A 429 10.59 -6.79 0.12
CA GLU A 429 9.34 -7.54 -0.06
C GLU A 429 8.57 -7.05 -1.31
N ALA A 430 8.36 -5.73 -1.42
CA ALA A 430 7.65 -5.10 -2.55
C ALA A 430 8.35 -5.31 -3.90
N MET A 431 9.65 -5.57 -3.90
CA MET A 431 10.43 -5.89 -5.08
C MET A 431 10.27 -7.35 -5.51
N ILE A 432 10.34 -8.30 -4.57
CA ILE A 432 10.33 -9.73 -4.90
C ILE A 432 8.92 -10.30 -5.06
N ALA A 433 7.92 -9.77 -4.35
CA ALA A 433 6.57 -10.34 -4.36
C ALA A 433 5.92 -10.35 -5.76
N PRO A 434 5.99 -9.25 -6.56
CA PRO A 434 5.49 -9.27 -7.93
C PRO A 434 6.22 -10.27 -8.84
N VAL A 435 7.53 -10.42 -8.67
CA VAL A 435 8.34 -11.39 -9.43
C VAL A 435 7.83 -12.81 -9.19
N PHE A 436 7.61 -13.19 -7.93
CA PHE A 436 7.06 -14.50 -7.58
C PHE A 436 5.63 -14.67 -8.08
N ALA A 437 4.77 -13.66 -7.87
CA ALA A 437 3.37 -13.73 -8.29
C ALA A 437 3.23 -13.95 -9.81
N LEU A 438 3.94 -13.18 -10.62
CA LEU A 438 3.93 -13.33 -12.08
C LEU A 438 4.54 -14.66 -12.53
N THR A 439 5.68 -15.05 -11.94
CA THR A 439 6.35 -16.31 -12.30
C THR A 439 5.48 -17.52 -11.96
N LEU A 440 4.89 -17.56 -10.77
CA LEU A 440 4.02 -18.66 -10.33
C LEU A 440 2.73 -18.73 -11.16
N SER A 441 2.12 -17.59 -11.46
CA SER A 441 0.91 -17.53 -12.30
C SER A 441 1.22 -18.02 -13.73
N LEU A 442 2.30 -17.55 -14.35
CA LEU A 442 2.71 -17.99 -15.68
C LEU A 442 3.03 -19.49 -15.72
N LEU A 443 3.81 -19.99 -14.74
CA LEU A 443 4.12 -21.42 -14.64
C LEU A 443 2.87 -22.27 -14.41
N GLY A 444 1.97 -21.83 -13.53
CA GLY A 444 0.68 -22.47 -13.28
C GLY A 444 -0.15 -22.57 -14.57
N ALA A 445 -0.33 -21.44 -15.26
CA ALA A 445 -1.02 -21.37 -16.54
C ALA A 445 -0.42 -22.34 -17.58
N MET A 446 0.92 -22.35 -17.73
CA MET A 446 1.61 -23.24 -18.68
C MET A 446 1.47 -24.73 -18.31
N VAL A 447 1.64 -25.08 -17.04
CA VAL A 447 1.47 -26.46 -16.55
C VAL A 447 0.06 -26.96 -16.82
N HIS A 448 -0.94 -26.16 -16.47
CA HIS A 448 -2.34 -26.56 -16.64
C HIS A 448 -2.79 -26.53 -18.10
N LEU A 449 -2.23 -25.64 -18.94
CA LEU A 449 -2.46 -25.63 -20.38
C LEU A 449 -1.90 -26.91 -21.03
N GLY A 450 -0.64 -27.24 -20.75
CA GLY A 450 -0.03 -28.48 -21.24
C GLY A 450 -0.75 -29.73 -20.73
N LYS A 451 -1.16 -29.74 -19.46
CA LYS A 451 -2.00 -30.80 -18.88
C LYS A 451 -3.34 -30.91 -19.59
N SER A 452 -4.01 -29.80 -19.89
CA SER A 452 -5.30 -29.79 -20.58
C SER A 452 -5.17 -30.29 -22.02
N ALA A 453 -4.14 -29.86 -22.74
CA ALA A 453 -3.83 -30.39 -24.07
C ALA A 453 -3.61 -31.91 -24.04
N LEU A 454 -2.83 -32.40 -23.09
CA LEU A 454 -2.64 -33.85 -22.87
C LEU A 454 -3.97 -34.55 -22.56
N LEU A 455 -4.79 -34.00 -21.65
CA LEU A 455 -6.08 -34.59 -21.30
C LEU A 455 -7.03 -34.66 -22.50
N LEU A 456 -7.10 -33.60 -23.32
CA LEU A 456 -7.90 -33.58 -24.55
C LEU A 456 -7.43 -34.65 -25.55
N ILE A 457 -6.11 -34.81 -25.72
CA ILE A 457 -5.55 -35.88 -26.55
C ILE A 457 -5.93 -37.26 -25.98
N GLN A 458 -5.85 -37.45 -24.66
CA GLN A 458 -6.22 -38.71 -24.00
C GLN A 458 -7.72 -39.01 -24.17
N VAL A 459 -8.59 -38.01 -24.03
CA VAL A 459 -10.03 -38.12 -24.23
C VAL A 459 -10.36 -38.50 -25.68
N LYS A 460 -9.74 -37.84 -26.66
CA LYS A 460 -10.03 -38.05 -28.08
C LYS A 460 -9.44 -39.35 -28.62
N SER A 461 -8.23 -39.70 -28.20
CA SER A 461 -7.47 -40.83 -28.76
C SER A 461 -7.59 -42.13 -27.96
N GLY A 462 -8.02 -42.06 -26.69
CA GLY A 462 -8.02 -43.18 -25.75
C GLY A 462 -6.62 -43.60 -25.25
N TRP A 463 -5.54 -43.02 -25.79
CA TRP A 463 -4.16 -43.35 -25.41
C TRP A 463 -3.74 -42.62 -24.14
N ARG A 464 -3.09 -43.32 -23.20
CA ARG A 464 -2.65 -42.78 -21.90
C ARG A 464 -1.23 -43.24 -21.57
N PHE A 465 -0.47 -42.43 -20.84
CA PHE A 465 0.82 -42.85 -20.29
C PHE A 465 0.62 -43.91 -19.21
N LYS A 466 1.41 -44.98 -19.25
CA LYS A 466 1.43 -46.01 -18.19
C LYS A 466 1.99 -45.49 -16.88
N ASN A 467 3.03 -44.66 -16.97
CA ASN A 467 3.75 -44.16 -15.81
C ASN A 467 3.51 -42.66 -15.63
N ALA A 468 3.06 -42.28 -14.43
CA ALA A 468 2.81 -40.89 -14.05
C ALA A 468 4.10 -40.05 -14.09
N LEU A 469 5.26 -40.61 -13.72
CA LEU A 469 6.54 -39.91 -13.75
C LEU A 469 6.93 -39.55 -15.19
N ILE A 470 6.77 -40.48 -16.14
CA ILE A 470 7.07 -40.22 -17.56
C ILE A 470 6.14 -39.12 -18.09
N LYS A 471 4.85 -39.16 -17.75
CA LYS A 471 3.90 -38.09 -18.11
C LYS A 471 4.35 -36.74 -17.57
N SER A 472 4.75 -36.67 -16.30
CA SER A 472 5.22 -35.44 -15.67
C SER A 472 6.53 -34.94 -16.28
N CYS A 473 7.49 -35.82 -16.56
CA CYS A 473 8.74 -35.45 -17.25
C CYS A 473 8.46 -34.91 -18.65
N CYS A 474 7.62 -35.57 -19.45
CA CYS A 474 7.25 -35.09 -20.78
C CYS A 474 6.58 -33.71 -20.73
N LEU A 475 5.67 -33.49 -19.76
CA LEU A 475 5.02 -32.20 -19.56
C LEU A 475 6.05 -31.12 -19.17
N GLY A 476 6.91 -31.40 -18.19
CA GLY A 476 7.95 -30.48 -17.73
C GLY A 476 8.95 -30.13 -18.84
N SER A 477 9.43 -31.12 -19.59
CA SER A 477 10.32 -30.89 -20.74
C SER A 477 9.65 -30.06 -21.84
N GLY A 478 8.35 -30.26 -22.08
CA GLY A 478 7.59 -29.45 -23.03
C GLY A 478 7.50 -27.98 -22.60
N ILE A 479 7.24 -27.73 -21.32
CA ILE A 479 7.19 -26.37 -20.76
C ILE A 479 8.56 -25.70 -20.83
N LEU A 480 9.64 -26.40 -20.41
CA LEU A 480 11.00 -25.89 -20.50
C LEU A 480 11.40 -25.57 -21.95
N LEU A 481 11.00 -26.41 -22.91
CA LEU A 481 11.22 -26.15 -24.32
C LEU A 481 10.49 -24.89 -24.78
N VAL A 482 9.22 -24.69 -24.39
CA VAL A 482 8.47 -23.47 -24.71
C VAL A 482 9.14 -22.22 -24.12
N LEU A 483 9.60 -22.28 -22.87
CA LEU A 483 10.33 -21.17 -22.24
C LEU A 483 11.64 -20.86 -22.99
N LEU A 484 12.40 -21.89 -23.36
CA LEU A 484 13.65 -21.74 -24.09
C LEU A 484 13.42 -21.19 -25.51
N LEU A 485 12.40 -21.68 -26.22
CA LEU A 485 12.02 -21.17 -27.53
C LEU A 485 11.52 -19.72 -27.42
N GLY A 486 10.69 -19.41 -26.43
CA GLY A 486 10.22 -18.05 -26.18
C GLY A 486 11.38 -17.09 -25.94
N ARG A 487 12.35 -17.50 -25.13
CA ARG A 487 13.57 -16.74 -24.88
C ARG A 487 14.37 -16.41 -26.15
N VAL A 488 14.55 -17.40 -27.03
CA VAL A 488 15.41 -17.30 -28.23
C VAL A 488 14.71 -16.58 -29.38
N PHE A 489 13.42 -16.83 -29.59
CA PHE A 489 12.70 -16.40 -30.79
C PHE A 489 11.80 -15.18 -30.58
N ILE A 490 11.46 -14.83 -29.33
CA ILE A 490 10.63 -13.65 -29.06
C ILE A 490 11.54 -12.47 -28.74
N SER A 491 11.32 -11.37 -29.47
CA SER A 491 11.90 -10.06 -29.19
C SER A 491 10.80 -9.02 -29.26
N THR A 492 10.93 -7.99 -28.43
CA THR A 492 10.03 -6.84 -28.34
C THR A 492 10.86 -5.58 -28.38
N ASP A 493 10.28 -4.42 -28.70
CA ASP A 493 11.00 -3.14 -28.72
C ASP A 493 11.70 -2.85 -27.38
N LEU A 494 11.08 -3.27 -26.26
CA LEU A 494 11.70 -3.21 -24.94
C LEU A 494 12.89 -4.16 -24.83
N THR A 495 12.70 -5.45 -25.14
CA THR A 495 13.71 -6.48 -24.88
C THR A 495 14.87 -6.42 -25.87
N SER A 496 14.72 -5.82 -27.05
CA SER A 496 15.81 -5.53 -27.98
C SER A 496 16.55 -4.23 -27.68
N HIS A 497 16.01 -3.37 -26.80
CA HIS A 497 16.60 -2.06 -26.52
C HIS A 497 18.01 -2.17 -25.90
N PRO A 498 18.99 -1.36 -26.34
CA PRO A 498 20.35 -1.41 -25.80
C PRO A 498 20.42 -1.22 -24.28
N THR A 499 19.68 -0.25 -23.74
CA THR A 499 19.61 0.03 -22.29
C THR A 499 19.09 -1.17 -21.51
N TYR A 500 18.01 -1.82 -21.97
CA TYR A 500 17.49 -3.03 -21.33
C TYR A 500 18.49 -4.19 -21.39
N GLN A 501 19.12 -4.39 -22.55
CA GLN A 501 20.16 -5.42 -22.70
C GLN A 501 21.36 -5.16 -21.80
N ALA A 502 21.76 -3.90 -21.61
CA ALA A 502 22.79 -3.54 -20.65
C ALA A 502 22.39 -3.91 -19.22
N TRP A 503 21.14 -3.63 -18.84
CA TRP A 503 20.64 -3.96 -17.50
C TRP A 503 20.56 -5.46 -17.23
N ILE A 504 20.19 -6.27 -18.23
CA ILE A 504 20.14 -7.73 -18.09
C ILE A 504 21.54 -8.38 -18.16
N ARG A 505 22.54 -7.71 -18.76
CA ARG A 505 23.91 -8.25 -18.98
C ARG A 505 24.97 -7.75 -18.00
N ALA A 506 24.71 -6.71 -17.20
CA ALA A 506 25.69 -6.09 -16.32
C ALA A 506 26.18 -7.06 -15.24
N GLY A 507 27.52 -7.19 -15.08
CA GLY A 507 28.17 -8.12 -14.13
C GLY A 507 29.09 -9.19 -14.75
N GLY A 508 29.22 -9.26 -16.08
CA GLY A 508 30.13 -10.20 -16.77
C GLY A 508 29.66 -11.67 -16.76
N GLN A 509 28.73 -12.04 -15.89
CA GLN A 509 27.92 -13.26 -15.96
C GLN A 509 26.45 -12.90 -15.76
N GLN A 510 25.58 -13.32 -16.69
CA GLN A 510 24.14 -13.16 -16.55
C GLN A 510 23.63 -14.07 -15.42
N SER A 511 23.04 -13.49 -14.38
CA SER A 511 22.45 -14.26 -13.28
C SER A 511 21.25 -15.08 -13.79
N ALA A 512 21.02 -16.25 -13.19
CA ALA A 512 19.86 -17.08 -13.53
C ALA A 512 18.53 -16.34 -13.34
N GLY A 513 18.47 -15.39 -12.40
CA GLY A 513 17.31 -14.53 -12.15
C GLY A 513 17.03 -13.58 -13.31
N ALA A 514 18.05 -12.88 -13.82
CA ALA A 514 17.91 -11.98 -14.96
C ALA A 514 17.41 -12.72 -16.22
N TYR A 515 17.91 -13.94 -16.45
CA TYR A 515 17.43 -14.82 -17.52
C TYR A 515 15.96 -15.22 -17.36
N ALA A 516 15.55 -15.55 -16.14
CA ALA A 516 14.17 -15.93 -15.85
C ALA A 516 13.22 -14.75 -16.12
N LEU A 517 13.58 -13.54 -15.68
CA LEU A 517 12.78 -12.34 -15.91
C LEU A 517 12.67 -11.94 -17.38
N ASP A 518 13.78 -11.97 -18.13
CA ASP A 518 13.77 -11.73 -19.57
C ASP A 518 12.86 -12.73 -20.30
N THR A 519 12.95 -14.00 -19.91
CA THR A 519 12.09 -15.05 -20.47
C THR A 519 10.62 -14.83 -20.09
N MET A 520 10.34 -14.44 -18.85
CA MET A 520 8.99 -14.13 -18.37
C MET A 520 8.37 -12.98 -19.18
N ILE A 521 9.07 -11.85 -19.35
CA ILE A 521 8.59 -10.69 -20.12
C ILE A 521 8.27 -11.08 -21.58
N LYS A 522 9.15 -11.86 -22.20
CA LYS A 522 8.97 -12.35 -23.59
C LYS A 522 7.78 -13.29 -23.72
N VAL A 523 7.67 -14.27 -22.83
CA VAL A 523 6.59 -15.27 -22.87
C VAL A 523 5.25 -14.61 -22.54
N GLU A 524 5.19 -13.69 -21.59
CA GLU A 524 3.98 -12.89 -21.29
C GLU A 524 3.48 -12.13 -22.53
N THR A 525 4.40 -11.58 -23.33
CA THR A 525 4.02 -10.87 -24.57
C THR A 525 3.28 -11.79 -25.56
N LEU A 526 3.69 -13.06 -25.65
CA LEU A 526 3.02 -14.06 -26.48
C LEU A 526 1.73 -14.61 -25.83
N ALA A 527 1.74 -14.82 -24.52
CA ALA A 527 0.64 -15.43 -23.80
C ALA A 527 -0.54 -14.46 -23.63
N TYR A 528 -0.28 -13.19 -23.34
CA TYR A 528 -1.27 -12.19 -22.94
C TYR A 528 -2.50 -12.08 -23.87
N PRO A 529 -2.38 -12.10 -25.22
CA PRO A 529 -3.57 -12.09 -26.08
C PRO A 529 -4.55 -13.23 -25.78
N VAL A 530 -4.03 -14.42 -25.44
CA VAL A 530 -4.86 -15.59 -25.07
C VAL A 530 -5.39 -15.43 -23.64
N LEU A 531 -4.54 -14.99 -22.70
CA LEU A 531 -4.91 -14.81 -21.30
C LEU A 531 -6.01 -13.74 -21.14
N ASN A 532 -5.99 -12.71 -21.98
CA ASN A 532 -6.91 -11.59 -21.90
C ASN A 532 -8.32 -11.89 -22.45
N VAL A 533 -8.52 -12.97 -23.21
CA VAL A 533 -9.85 -13.33 -23.73
C VAL A 533 -10.83 -13.68 -22.59
N PRO A 534 -10.53 -14.60 -21.66
CA PRO A 534 -11.36 -14.84 -20.49
C PRO A 534 -11.66 -13.59 -19.66
N ARG A 535 -10.65 -12.72 -19.47
CA ARG A 535 -10.81 -11.44 -18.76
C ARG A 535 -11.86 -10.55 -19.43
N GLN A 536 -11.78 -10.37 -20.75
CA GLN A 536 -12.75 -9.55 -21.49
C GLN A 536 -14.16 -10.14 -21.42
N MET A 537 -14.30 -11.47 -21.47
CA MET A 537 -15.59 -12.14 -21.32
C MET A 537 -16.21 -11.88 -19.93
N ILE A 538 -15.42 -12.00 -18.87
CA ILE A 538 -15.89 -11.71 -17.51
C ILE A 538 -16.32 -10.25 -17.38
N LEU A 539 -15.50 -9.30 -17.87
CA LEU A 539 -15.83 -7.87 -17.82
C LEU A 539 -17.12 -7.53 -18.60
N PHE A 540 -17.32 -8.16 -19.75
CA PHE A 540 -18.55 -8.01 -20.53
C PHE A 540 -19.78 -8.48 -19.74
N VAL A 541 -19.70 -9.64 -19.09
CA VAL A 541 -20.80 -10.18 -18.27
C VAL A 541 -21.10 -9.27 -17.08
N VAL A 542 -20.06 -8.83 -16.36
CA VAL A 542 -20.22 -7.91 -15.20
C VAL A 542 -20.90 -6.61 -15.63
N LYS A 543 -20.44 -6.00 -16.73
CA LYS A 543 -21.05 -4.78 -17.27
C LYS A 543 -22.52 -4.98 -17.64
N ALA A 544 -22.87 -6.09 -18.27
CA ALA A 544 -24.25 -6.40 -18.64
C ALA A 544 -25.16 -6.60 -17.41
N VAL A 545 -24.65 -7.23 -16.34
CA VAL A 545 -25.38 -7.39 -15.07
C VAL A 545 -25.61 -6.03 -14.40
N ASP A 546 -24.59 -5.17 -14.36
CA ASP A 546 -24.69 -3.83 -13.77
C ASP A 546 -25.67 -2.94 -14.52
N GLU A 547 -25.63 -2.94 -15.85
CA GLU A 547 -26.58 -2.19 -16.68
C GLU A 547 -28.02 -2.66 -16.43
N ARG A 548 -28.22 -3.97 -16.31
CA ARG A 548 -29.54 -4.54 -15.96
C ARG A 548 -30.00 -4.12 -14.57
N ALA A 549 -29.11 -4.13 -13.57
CA ALA A 549 -29.42 -3.70 -12.22
C ALA A 549 -29.75 -2.19 -12.16
N ARG A 550 -29.03 -1.35 -12.92
CA ARG A 550 -29.34 0.08 -13.04
C ARG A 550 -30.69 0.32 -13.71
N ALA A 551 -31.01 -0.41 -14.78
CA ALA A 551 -32.30 -0.33 -15.46
C ALA A 551 -33.47 -0.73 -14.51
N GLN A 552 -33.30 -1.80 -13.74
CA GLN A 552 -34.28 -2.21 -12.72
C GLN A 552 -34.48 -1.15 -11.63
N ARG A 553 -33.39 -0.53 -11.13
CA ARG A 553 -33.49 0.56 -10.15
C ARG A 553 -34.16 1.81 -10.72
N ALA A 554 -33.90 2.15 -11.98
CA ALA A 554 -34.56 3.26 -12.66
C ALA A 554 -36.07 3.01 -12.84
N GLN A 555 -36.45 1.80 -13.26
CA GLN A 555 -37.85 1.41 -13.39
C GLN A 555 -38.59 1.36 -12.06
N ALA A 556 -37.94 0.87 -10.99
CA ALA A 556 -38.51 0.90 -9.64
C ALA A 556 -38.73 2.33 -9.11
N ARG A 557 -37.87 3.28 -9.46
CA ARG A 557 -38.05 4.71 -9.12
C ARG A 557 -39.22 5.35 -9.88
N LEU A 558 -39.42 4.99 -11.14
CA LEU A 558 -40.56 5.47 -11.92
C LEU A 558 -41.89 4.95 -11.35
N ASN A 559 -41.94 3.67 -10.94
CA ASN A 559 -43.15 3.06 -10.38
C ASN A 559 -43.48 3.52 -8.94
N MET A 560 -42.55 4.13 -8.21
CA MET A 560 -42.81 4.73 -6.88
C MET A 560 -43.13 6.23 -6.94
N GLY A 561 -42.99 6.86 -8.11
CA GLY A 561 -43.33 8.26 -8.35
C GLY A 561 -44.68 8.49 -9.04
N SER A 562 -45.36 7.40 -9.44
CA SER A 562 -46.75 7.35 -9.93
C SER A 562 -47.66 6.79 -8.84
#